data_AF-A0A929A0B6-F1
#
_entry.id   AF-A0A929A0B6-F1
#
_cell.length_a   1.000
_cell.length_b   1.000
_cell.length_c   1.000
_cell.angle_alpha   90.00
_cell.angle_beta   90.00
_cell.angle_gamma   90.00
#
_symmetry.space_group_name_H-M   'P 1'
#
loop_
_entity.id
_entity.type
_entity.pdbx_description
1 polymer ?
#
loop_
_entity_poly.entity_id
_entity_poly.type
_entity_poly.pdbx_seq_one_letter_code
_entity_poly.pdbx_strand_id
1 'polypeptide(L)'
;MVSPEQERMLANVLKSDIETLYASIGYFEEQKKIGVAPSDRKKLTDLGKQWVNDRKDKIRDLICTNNKINALYNSNSEDDKDKIEAILLIADLIVAICSGIPAIYVSTLIIKIGLKELCNEQQNMD
;
A
#
# COMPACT_ATOMS: atom_id res chain seq x y z
N MET A 1 2.62 -20.75 -6.93
CA MET A 1 1.17 -20.94 -7.17
C MET A 1 0.45 -20.32 -5.99
N VAL A 2 -0.41 -19.32 -6.23
CA VAL A 2 -1.18 -18.64 -5.17
C VAL A 2 -2.32 -19.58 -4.74
N SER A 3 -2.58 -19.73 -3.44
CA SER A 3 -3.69 -20.57 -2.99
C SER A 3 -5.04 -19.88 -3.23
N PRO A 4 -6.15 -20.63 -3.38
CA PRO A 4 -7.48 -20.03 -3.49
C PRO A 4 -7.86 -19.11 -2.32
N GLU A 5 -7.28 -19.35 -1.14
CA GLU A 5 -7.45 -18.49 0.04
C GLU A 5 -6.72 -17.15 -0.11
N GLN A 6 -5.49 -17.19 -0.61
CA GLN A 6 -4.72 -15.98 -0.90
C GLN A 6 -5.36 -15.14 -2.00
N GLU A 7 -5.92 -15.76 -3.05
CA GLU A 7 -6.68 -15.06 -4.08
C GLU A 7 -7.92 -14.35 -3.52
N ARG A 8 -8.67 -15.01 -2.62
CA ARG A 8 -9.82 -14.39 -1.95
C ARG A 8 -9.39 -13.23 -1.04
N MET A 9 -8.30 -13.39 -0.30
CA MET A 9 -7.76 -12.32 0.54
C MET A 9 -7.37 -11.10 -0.31
N LEU A 10 -6.64 -11.33 -1.41
CA LEU A 10 -6.27 -10.28 -2.37
C LEU A 10 -7.49 -9.58 -2.96
N ALA A 11 -8.51 -10.33 -3.39
CA ALA A 11 -9.74 -9.78 -3.92
C ALA A 11 -10.50 -8.90 -2.90
N ASN A 12 -10.47 -9.27 -1.62
CA ASN A 12 -11.10 -8.48 -0.56
C ASN A 12 -10.33 -7.19 -0.27
N VAL A 13 -9.00 -7.25 -0.24
CA VAL A 13 -8.15 -6.06 -0.03
C VAL A 13 -8.32 -5.09 -1.21
N LEU A 14 -8.36 -5.60 -2.45
CA LEU A 14 -8.63 -4.81 -3.65
C LEU A 14 -9.97 -4.08 -3.64
N LYS A 15 -11.01 -4.70 -3.08
CA LYS A 15 -12.35 -4.11 -2.95
C LYS A 15 -12.47 -3.09 -1.82
N SER A 16 -11.49 -3.04 -0.92
CA SER A 16 -11.52 -2.11 0.21
C SER A 16 -11.39 -0.66 -0.27
N ASP A 17 -12.09 0.26 0.40
CA ASP A 17 -11.88 1.69 0.19
C ASP A 17 -10.56 2.16 0.83
N ILE A 18 -10.12 3.37 0.44
CA ILE A 18 -8.86 3.95 0.93
C ILE A 18 -8.87 4.10 2.46
N GLU A 19 -9.98 4.49 3.07
CA GLU A 19 -10.08 4.66 4.53
C GLU A 19 -9.90 3.34 5.29
N THR A 20 -10.46 2.25 4.76
CA THR A 20 -10.36 0.89 5.30
C THR A 20 -8.92 0.38 5.20
N LEU A 21 -8.21 0.71 4.13
CA LEU A 21 -6.79 0.39 3.99
C LEU A 21 -5.94 1.14 5.02
N TYR A 22 -6.18 2.45 5.21
CA TYR A 22 -5.53 3.20 6.28
C TYR A 22 -5.85 2.63 7.67
N ALA A 23 -7.11 2.32 7.96
CA ALA A 23 -7.50 1.72 9.23
C ALA A 23 -6.81 0.37 9.47
N SER A 24 -6.68 -0.45 8.42
CA SER A 24 -5.97 -1.73 8.49
C SER A 24 -4.49 -1.53 8.81
N ILE A 25 -3.81 -0.57 8.15
CA ILE A 25 -2.42 -0.23 8.43
C ILE A 25 -2.27 0.25 9.89
N GLY A 26 -3.16 1.13 10.34
CA GLY A 26 -3.16 1.62 11.72
C GLY A 26 -3.41 0.53 12.75
N TYR A 27 -4.25 -0.46 12.43
CA TYR A 27 -4.46 -1.63 13.29
C TYR A 27 -3.18 -2.43 13.51
N PHE A 28 -2.45 -2.75 12.43
CA PHE A 28 -1.16 -3.46 12.55
C PHE A 28 -0.09 -2.63 13.27
N GLU A 29 -0.10 -1.31 13.12
CA GLU A 29 0.80 -0.43 13.86
C GLU A 29 0.44 -0.38 15.35
N GLU A 30 -0.85 -0.31 15.69
CA GLU A 30 -1.33 -0.30 17.08
C GLU A 30 -1.05 -1.63 17.78
N GLN A 31 -1.22 -2.77 17.11
CA GLN A 31 -0.96 -4.10 17.69
C GLN A 31 0.47 -4.29 18.22
N LYS A 32 1.43 -3.49 17.74
CA LYS A 32 2.80 -3.49 18.29
C LYS A 32 2.86 -2.95 19.72
N LYS A 33 1.84 -2.20 20.15
CA LYS A 33 1.71 -1.65 21.50
C LYS A 33 0.98 -2.68 22.38
N ILE A 34 1.76 -3.44 23.14
CA ILE A 34 1.24 -4.46 24.06
C ILE A 34 0.32 -3.81 25.11
N GLY A 35 -0.87 -4.40 25.33
CA GLY A 35 -1.76 -4.05 26.45
C GLY A 35 -2.71 -2.88 26.21
N VAL A 36 -2.86 -2.40 24.97
CA VAL A 36 -3.79 -1.31 24.64
C VAL A 36 -5.12 -1.89 24.15
N ALA A 37 -6.24 -1.37 24.66
CA ALA A 37 -7.57 -1.69 24.13
C ALA A 37 -7.69 -1.24 22.67
N PRO A 38 -8.44 -1.95 21.80
CA PRO A 38 -8.58 -1.57 20.40
C PRO A 38 -9.09 -0.13 20.27
N SER A 39 -8.38 0.69 19.49
CA SER A 39 -8.84 2.04 19.18
C SER A 39 -10.07 2.02 18.27
N ASP A 40 -10.83 3.12 18.30
CA ASP A 40 -11.89 3.32 17.33
C ASP A 40 -11.33 3.44 15.89
N ARG A 41 -12.21 3.22 14.90
CA ARG A 41 -11.84 3.23 13.48
C ARG A 41 -11.16 4.54 13.05
N LYS A 42 -11.60 5.70 13.57
CA LYS A 42 -11.06 7.00 13.16
C LYS A 42 -9.60 7.12 13.60
N LYS A 43 -9.31 6.76 14.85
CA LYS A 43 -7.94 6.76 15.37
C LYS A 43 -7.04 5.77 14.63
N LEU A 44 -7.56 4.60 14.26
CA LEU A 44 -6.83 3.65 13.40
C LEU A 44 -6.53 4.24 12.02
N THR A 45 -7.51 4.89 11.39
CA THR A 45 -7.29 5.59 10.11
C THR A 45 -6.22 6.67 10.24
N ASP A 46 -6.24 7.48 11.30
CA ASP A 46 -5.25 8.54 11.54
C ASP A 46 -3.84 7.97 11.76
N LEU A 47 -3.71 6.87 12.53
CA LEU A 47 -2.45 6.14 12.69
C LEU A 47 -1.93 5.58 11.36
N GLY A 48 -2.81 5.03 10.54
CA GLY A 48 -2.44 4.52 9.22
C GLY A 48 -1.93 5.63 8.29
N LYS A 49 -2.61 6.79 8.27
CA LYS A 49 -2.18 7.96 7.50
C LYS A 49 -0.81 8.45 7.97
N GLN A 50 -0.62 8.59 9.28
CA GLN A 50 0.66 8.98 9.86
C GLN A 50 1.77 8.02 9.45
N TRP A 51 1.54 6.71 9.57
CA TRP A 51 2.53 5.69 9.23
C TRP A 51 2.97 5.77 7.76
N VAL A 52 2.02 5.96 6.84
CA VAL A 52 2.29 6.10 5.40
C VAL A 52 3.06 7.40 5.13
N ASN A 53 2.65 8.50 5.75
CA ASN A 53 3.31 9.79 5.59
C ASN A 53 4.78 9.75 6.04
N ASP A 54 5.07 9.14 7.20
CA ASP A 54 6.42 9.01 7.75
C ASP A 54 7.38 8.18 6.86
N ARG A 55 6.84 7.39 5.93
CA ARG A 55 7.59 6.51 5.02
C ARG A 55 7.42 6.89 3.55
N LYS A 56 6.69 7.95 3.25
CA LYS A 56 6.27 8.31 1.90
C LYS A 56 7.46 8.43 0.95
N ASP A 57 8.52 9.13 1.36
CA ASP A 57 9.73 9.31 0.55
C ASP A 57 10.42 7.97 0.27
N LYS A 58 10.59 7.11 1.28
CA LYS A 58 11.23 5.79 1.09
C LYS A 58 10.40 4.87 0.18
N ILE A 59 9.07 4.89 0.35
CA ILE A 59 8.14 4.15 -0.50
C ILE A 59 8.26 4.65 -1.94
N ARG A 60 8.21 5.98 -2.13
CA ARG A 60 8.35 6.62 -3.44
C ARG A 60 9.66 6.23 -4.10
N ASP A 61 10.78 6.37 -3.41
CA ASP A 61 12.10 6.10 -3.98
C ASP A 61 12.22 4.64 -4.45
N LEU A 62 11.72 3.67 -3.66
CA LEU A 62 11.71 2.25 -4.06
C LEU A 62 10.84 1.95 -5.29
N ILE A 63 9.70 2.64 -5.40
CA ILE A 63 8.69 2.37 -6.42
C ILE A 63 9.03 3.10 -7.73
N CYS A 64 9.29 4.40 -7.65
CA CYS A 64 9.42 5.28 -8.82
C CYS A 64 10.74 5.10 -9.56
N THR A 65 11.79 4.58 -8.91
CA THR A 65 13.04 4.22 -9.61
C THR A 65 13.02 2.80 -10.18
N ASN A 66 11.93 2.03 -9.99
CA ASN A 66 11.84 0.66 -10.46
C ASN A 66 11.33 0.60 -11.91
N ASN A 67 12.20 0.20 -12.84
CA ASN A 67 11.88 0.12 -14.27
C ASN A 67 10.68 -0.80 -14.59
N LYS A 68 10.45 -1.87 -13.83
CA LYS A 68 9.31 -2.78 -14.06
C LYS A 68 7.99 -2.13 -13.66
N ILE A 69 7.96 -1.41 -12.54
CA ILE A 69 6.78 -0.64 -12.12
C ILE A 69 6.48 0.46 -13.13
N ASN A 70 7.51 1.17 -13.60
CA ASN A 70 7.34 2.21 -14.62
C ASN A 70 6.82 1.64 -15.94
N ALA A 71 7.19 0.41 -16.32
CA ALA A 71 6.64 -0.25 -17.50
C ALA A 71 5.16 -0.60 -17.33
N LEU A 72 4.75 -1.11 -16.15
CA LEU A 72 3.35 -1.38 -15.82
C LEU A 72 2.51 -0.10 -15.77
N TYR A 73 3.09 1.00 -15.29
CA TYR A 73 2.43 2.31 -15.27
C TYR A 73 2.10 2.84 -16.67
N ASN A 74 2.98 2.59 -17.65
CA ASN A 74 2.83 3.11 -19.01
C ASN A 74 1.96 2.23 -19.92
N SER A 75 1.50 1.06 -19.46
CA SER A 75 0.80 0.10 -20.32
C SER A 75 -0.67 0.43 -20.60
N ASN A 76 -1.25 1.50 -20.01
CA ASN A 76 -2.66 1.91 -20.17
C ASN A 76 -3.70 0.79 -19.93
N SER A 77 -3.31 -0.32 -19.30
CA SER A 77 -4.19 -1.45 -19.09
C SER A 77 -5.02 -1.26 -17.82
N GLU A 78 -6.35 -1.33 -17.97
CA GLU A 78 -7.28 -1.30 -16.86
C GLU A 78 -7.59 -2.71 -16.30
N ASP A 79 -6.95 -3.76 -16.83
CA ASP A 79 -7.18 -5.15 -16.42
C ASP A 79 -6.84 -5.34 -14.93
N ASP A 80 -7.74 -6.01 -14.20
CA ASP A 80 -7.56 -6.37 -12.80
C ASP A 80 -6.33 -7.28 -12.59
N LYS A 81 -5.95 -8.06 -13.60
CA LYS A 81 -4.71 -8.87 -13.56
C LYS A 81 -3.47 -8.00 -13.45
N ASP A 82 -3.39 -6.92 -14.23
CA ASP A 82 -2.22 -6.03 -14.22
C ASP A 82 -2.14 -5.25 -12.91
N LYS A 83 -3.29 -4.89 -12.33
CA LYS A 83 -3.35 -4.31 -10.97
C LYS A 83 -2.86 -5.28 -9.92
N ILE A 84 -3.27 -6.55 -9.98
CA ILE A 84 -2.79 -7.60 -9.05
C ILE A 84 -1.27 -7.76 -9.20
N GLU A 85 -0.76 -7.85 -10.42
CA GLU A 85 0.68 -7.96 -10.67
C GLU A 85 1.44 -6.76 -10.10
N ALA A 86 0.95 -5.53 -10.35
CA ALA A 86 1.55 -4.31 -9.80
C ALA A 86 1.54 -4.31 -8.27
N ILE A 87 0.44 -4.72 -7.64
CA ILE A 87 0.32 -4.84 -6.18
C ILE A 87 1.35 -5.82 -5.62
N LEU A 88 1.53 -6.98 -6.25
CA LEU A 88 2.49 -8.00 -5.82
C LEU A 88 3.92 -7.52 -5.98
N LEU A 89 4.24 -6.89 -7.11
CA LEU A 89 5.56 -6.32 -7.37
C LEU A 89 5.90 -5.20 -6.37
N ILE A 90 4.98 -4.29 -6.12
CA ILE A 90 5.16 -3.24 -5.10
C ILE A 90 5.32 -3.87 -3.72
N ALA A 91 4.48 -4.84 -3.36
CA ALA A 91 4.54 -5.50 -2.06
C ALA A 91 5.92 -6.15 -1.82
N ASP A 92 6.48 -6.81 -2.82
CA ASP A 92 7.83 -7.40 -2.76
C ASP A 92 8.92 -6.35 -2.52
N LEU A 93 8.83 -5.19 -3.17
CA LEU A 93 9.79 -4.10 -2.97
C LEU A 93 9.72 -3.46 -1.59
N ILE A 94 8.51 -3.24 -1.07
CA ILE A 94 8.32 -2.49 0.17
C ILE A 94 8.30 -3.38 1.42
N VAL A 95 8.27 -4.70 1.28
CA VAL A 95 8.16 -5.63 2.42
C VAL A 95 9.22 -5.37 3.49
N ALA A 96 10.44 -5.04 3.07
CA ALA A 96 11.56 -4.76 3.97
C ALA A 96 11.34 -3.51 4.84
N ILE A 97 10.54 -2.54 4.39
CA ILE A 97 10.28 -1.29 5.11
C ILE A 97 8.93 -1.28 5.85
N CYS A 98 8.05 -2.26 5.59
CA CYS A 98 6.73 -2.34 6.21
C CYS A 98 6.74 -2.68 7.71
N SER A 99 7.86 -3.18 8.26
CA SER A 99 8.07 -3.33 9.71
C SER A 99 6.92 -4.07 10.45
N GLY A 100 6.38 -5.16 9.89
CA GLY A 100 5.28 -5.93 10.49
C GLY A 100 3.87 -5.56 10.02
N ILE A 101 3.71 -4.51 9.21
CA ILE A 101 2.48 -4.29 8.45
C ILE A 101 2.51 -5.19 7.21
N PRO A 102 1.43 -5.91 6.87
CA PRO A 102 1.41 -6.69 5.65
C PRO A 102 1.51 -5.78 4.43
N ALA A 103 2.56 -5.98 3.62
CA ALA A 103 2.89 -5.13 2.47
C ALA A 103 1.74 -4.99 1.46
N ILE A 104 0.84 -5.98 1.43
CA ILE A 104 -0.32 -5.99 0.54
C ILE A 104 -1.32 -4.85 0.78
N TYR A 105 -1.51 -4.42 2.03
CA TYR A 105 -2.39 -3.29 2.33
C TYR A 105 -1.79 -1.98 1.85
N VAL A 106 -0.47 -1.83 2.04
CA VAL A 106 0.28 -0.64 1.62
C VAL A 106 0.36 -0.58 0.10
N SER A 107 0.65 -1.69 -0.58
CA SER A 107 0.70 -1.73 -2.04
C SER A 107 -0.66 -1.49 -2.69
N THR A 108 -1.74 -2.06 -2.14
CA THR A 108 -3.10 -1.77 -2.61
C THR A 108 -3.48 -0.30 -2.43
N LEU A 109 -3.10 0.29 -1.28
CA LEU A 109 -3.34 1.71 -1.01
C LEU A 109 -2.62 2.59 -2.05
N ILE A 110 -1.34 2.30 -2.33
CA ILE A 110 -0.54 3.02 -3.31
C ILE A 110 -1.18 2.96 -4.71
N ILE A 111 -1.64 1.77 -5.12
CA ILE A 111 -2.32 1.61 -6.42
C ILE A 111 -3.63 2.41 -6.48
N LYS A 112 -4.39 2.49 -5.38
CA LYS A 112 -5.65 3.27 -5.32
C LYS A 112 -5.44 4.77 -5.28
N ILE A 113 -4.40 5.26 -4.61
CA ILE A 113 -3.97 6.67 -4.67
C ILE A 113 -3.50 6.98 -6.09
N GLY A 114 -2.79 6.03 -6.70
CA GLY A 114 -2.26 6.13 -8.06
C GLY A 114 -0.77 6.41 -8.04
N LEU A 115 -0.04 5.64 -8.86
CA LEU A 115 1.41 5.77 -8.98
C LEU A 115 1.84 7.15 -9.49
N LYS A 116 0.99 7.80 -10.31
CA LYS A 116 1.25 9.16 -10.80
C LYS A 116 1.30 10.18 -9.67
N GLU A 117 0.35 10.12 -8.75
CA GLU A 117 0.31 11.01 -7.59
C GLU A 117 1.53 10.78 -6.70
N LEU A 118 1.90 9.52 -6.46
CA LEU A 118 3.08 9.17 -5.67
C LEU A 118 4.40 9.66 -6.33
N CYS A 119 4.56 9.49 -7.64
CA CYS A 119 5.82 9.75 -8.33
C CYS A 119 5.98 11.18 -8.88
N ASN A 120 4.89 11.94 -9.11
CA ASN A 120 4.97 13.30 -9.69
C ASN A 120 5.06 14.43 -8.66
N GLU A 121 4.93 14.15 -7.36
CA GLU A 121 5.03 15.19 -6.31
C GLU A 121 6.40 15.89 -6.23
N GLN A 122 7.42 15.42 -6.96
CA GLN A 122 8.72 16.12 -7.09
C GLN A 122 8.67 17.37 -7.99
N GLN A 123 7.62 17.61 -8.78
CA GLN A 123 7.61 18.76 -9.72
C GLN A 123 7.17 20.10 -9.10
N ASN A 124 6.89 20.18 -7.79
CA ASN A 124 6.41 21.40 -7.13
C ASN A 124 7.31 21.89 -5.98
N MET A 125 8.56 21.42 -5.88
CA MET A 125 9.53 21.89 -4.87
C MET A 125 10.88 22.31 -5.47
N ASP A 126 10.86 22.78 -6.73
CA ASP A 126 11.94 23.58 -7.33
C ASP A 126 11.53 25.07 -7.39
#